data_AF-A0A5P9EXR1-F1
#
_entry.id   AF-A0A5P9EXR1-F1
#
_cell.length_a   1.000
_cell.length_b   1.000
_cell.length_c   1.000
_cell.angle_alpha   90.00
_cell.angle_beta   90.00
_cell.angle_gamma   90.00
#
_symmetry.space_group_name_H-M   'P 1'
#
loop_
_entity.id
_entity.type
_entity.pdbx_description
1 polymer ?
#
loop_
_entity_poly.entity_id
_entity_poly.type
_entity_poly.pdbx_seq_one_letter_code
_entity_poly.pdbx_strand_id
1 'polypeptide(L)'
;MARPTLYTQELADTICILLSEGLSLREVCVQEGMPDKSTVIRWLATNSEFCDQYAQAKEVSTFVMAEELLEIADDSSNDYMDRQTRDGSVEESLNPENIQRSRLRVDTRKWLMEKLKPKKYGQKLDIDQKTEHSGGISMTIDQANAILQEHGIDPSGDNTTGSSPADGQGA
;
A
#
# COMPACT_ATOMS: atom_id res chain seq x y z
N MET A 1 -12.35 32.84 13.11
CA MET A 1 -10.90 33.04 13.37
C MET A 1 -10.11 32.88 12.08
N ALA A 2 -8.88 33.38 11.99
CA ALA A 2 -8.04 33.23 10.80
C ALA A 2 -7.49 31.79 10.70
N ARG A 3 -7.45 31.23 9.48
CA ARG A 3 -6.86 29.91 9.25
C ARG A 3 -5.33 30.02 9.25
N PRO A 4 -4.59 29.10 9.92
CA PRO A 4 -3.14 29.10 9.88
C PRO A 4 -2.62 28.90 8.45
N THR A 5 -1.56 29.63 8.10
CA THR A 5 -0.88 29.54 6.80
C THR A 5 0.60 29.20 6.94
N LEU A 6 1.18 29.46 8.11
CA LEU A 6 2.57 29.14 8.44
C LEU A 6 2.68 27.69 8.94
N TYR A 7 3.68 26.98 8.45
CA TYR A 7 3.99 25.63 8.88
C TYR A 7 4.49 25.64 10.33
N THR A 8 3.96 24.74 11.15
CA THR A 8 4.51 24.38 12.46
C THR A 8 4.49 22.86 12.60
N GLN A 9 5.47 22.30 13.31
CA GLN A 9 5.52 20.85 13.53
C GLN A 9 4.31 20.37 14.33
N GLU A 10 3.84 21.15 15.30
CA GLU A 10 2.65 20.84 16.10
C GLU A 10 1.38 20.68 15.25
N LEU A 11 1.17 21.55 14.25
CA LEU A 11 0.04 21.43 13.32
C LEU A 11 0.19 20.20 12.41
N ALA A 12 1.41 19.93 11.93
CA ALA A 12 1.70 18.74 11.14
C ALA A 12 1.40 17.45 11.93
N ASP A 13 1.87 17.37 13.17
CA ASP A 13 1.63 16.23 14.08
C ASP A 13 0.14 16.03 14.33
N THR A 14 -0.59 17.12 14.62
CA THR A 14 -2.03 17.06 14.86
C THR A 14 -2.79 16.56 13.63
N ILE A 15 -2.42 17.03 12.43
CA ILE A 15 -3.00 16.55 11.17
C ILE A 15 -2.73 15.04 11.01
N CYS A 16 -1.49 14.59 11.24
CA CYS A 16 -1.12 13.18 11.14
C CYS A 16 -1.89 12.30 12.13
N ILE A 17 -2.08 12.75 13.37
CA ILE A 17 -2.87 12.03 14.39
C ILE A 17 -4.30 11.83 13.88
N LEU A 18 -4.99 12.91 13.51
CA LEU A 18 -6.38 12.85 13.05
C LEU A 18 -6.54 11.99 11.79
N LEU A 19 -5.59 12.07 10.84
CA LEU A 19 -5.61 11.21 9.66
C LEU A 19 -5.44 9.73 10.03
N SER A 20 -4.59 9.43 11.02
CA SER A 20 -4.36 8.06 11.49
C SER A 20 -5.57 7.47 12.19
N GLU A 21 -6.40 8.32 12.81
CA GLU A 21 -7.70 7.98 13.41
C GLU A 21 -8.82 7.78 12.36
N GLY A 22 -8.51 7.83 11.06
CA GLY A 22 -9.46 7.53 10.00
C GLY A 22 -10.11 8.76 9.35
N LEU A 23 -9.91 9.97 9.89
CA LEU A 23 -10.46 11.18 9.28
C LEU A 23 -9.83 11.43 7.90
N SER A 24 -10.63 11.96 6.99
CA SER A 24 -10.14 12.50 5.72
C SER A 24 -9.47 13.86 5.94
N LEU A 25 -8.53 14.21 5.07
CA LEU A 25 -7.93 15.55 5.07
C LEU A 25 -8.99 16.67 4.96
N ARG A 26 -10.11 16.39 4.27
CA ARG A 26 -11.22 17.35 4.17
C ARG A 26 -11.86 17.59 5.53
N GLU A 27 -12.14 16.53 6.29
CA GLU A 27 -12.73 16.63 7.63
C GLU A 27 -11.79 17.38 8.58
N VAL A 28 -10.50 17.04 8.55
CA VAL A 28 -9.47 17.74 9.34
C VAL A 28 -9.46 19.23 9.01
N CYS A 29 -9.34 19.61 7.73
CA CYS A 29 -9.26 21.01 7.32
C CYS A 29 -10.56 21.81 7.55
N VAL A 30 -11.68 21.19 7.89
CA VAL A 30 -12.93 21.91 8.23
C VAL A 30 -12.97 22.32 9.71
N GLN A 31 -12.21 21.64 10.58
CA GLN A 31 -12.17 21.94 12.01
C GLN A 31 -11.61 23.34 12.31
N GLU A 32 -12.05 23.92 13.43
CA GLU A 32 -11.55 25.21 13.89
C GLU A 32 -10.05 25.12 14.23
N GLY A 33 -9.29 26.15 13.86
CA GLY A 33 -7.83 26.18 14.06
C GLY A 33 -7.01 25.39 13.04
N MET A 34 -7.64 24.67 12.10
CA MET A 34 -6.91 23.89 11.09
C MET A 34 -6.57 24.71 9.82
N PRO A 35 -5.42 24.45 9.18
CA PRO A 35 -5.08 25.03 7.89
C PRO A 35 -6.04 24.58 6.79
N ASP A 36 -6.16 25.36 5.73
CA ASP A 36 -6.90 24.91 4.55
C ASP A 36 -6.15 23.81 3.79
N LYS A 37 -6.89 23.04 2.98
CA LYS A 37 -6.35 21.92 2.21
C LYS A 37 -5.19 22.33 1.30
N SER A 38 -5.25 23.51 0.67
CA SER A 38 -4.21 23.98 -0.25
C SER A 38 -2.92 24.31 0.49
N THR A 39 -3.03 24.84 1.70
CA THR A 39 -1.89 25.06 2.60
C THR A 39 -1.23 23.75 3.00
N VAL A 40 -2.01 22.73 3.40
CA VAL A 40 -1.45 21.41 3.75
C VAL A 40 -0.76 20.76 2.55
N ILE A 41 -1.37 20.80 1.36
CA ILE A 41 -0.77 20.26 0.13
C ILE A 41 0.56 20.97 -0.18
N ARG A 42 0.64 22.28 0.02
CA ARG A 42 1.88 23.03 -0.17
C ARG A 42 2.96 22.56 0.80
N TRP A 43 2.62 22.39 2.08
CA TRP A 43 3.57 21.90 3.09
C TRP A 43 4.10 20.52 2.73
N LEU A 44 3.24 19.59 2.29
CA LEU A 44 3.65 18.26 1.82
C LEU A 44 4.63 18.33 0.63
N ALA A 45 4.47 19.31 -0.26
CA ALA A 45 5.36 19.50 -1.40
C ALA A 45 6.72 20.11 -1.03
N THR A 46 6.81 20.87 0.06
CA THR A 46 8.02 21.63 0.44
C THR A 46 8.74 21.07 1.65
N ASN A 47 8.13 20.17 2.42
CA ASN A 47 8.70 19.57 3.62
C ASN A 47 8.65 18.04 3.50
N SER A 48 9.81 17.43 3.28
CA SER A 48 9.95 15.98 3.10
C SER A 48 9.62 15.20 4.37
N GLU A 49 10.01 15.72 5.55
CA GLU A 49 9.72 15.07 6.83
C GLU A 49 8.22 15.00 7.09
N PHE A 50 7.50 16.09 6.85
CA PHE A 50 6.04 16.08 6.96
C PHE A 50 5.39 15.16 5.92
N CYS A 51 5.93 15.09 4.70
CA CYS A 51 5.46 14.17 3.67
C CYS A 51 5.55 12.70 4.15
N ASP A 52 6.69 12.33 4.75
CA ASP A 52 6.92 10.99 5.28
C ASP A 52 5.99 10.67 6.46
N GLN A 53 5.83 11.61 7.40
CA GLN A 53 4.89 11.47 8.53
C GLN A 53 3.44 11.32 8.04
N TYR A 54 3.04 12.12 7.05
CA TYR A 54 1.71 12.05 6.44
C TYR A 54 1.47 10.71 5.75
N ALA A 55 2.46 10.21 5.00
CA ALA A 55 2.37 8.90 4.36
C ALA A 55 2.20 7.77 5.39
N GLN A 56 2.97 7.80 6.48
CA GLN A 56 2.83 6.86 7.60
C GLN A 56 1.45 6.96 8.28
N ALA A 57 0.94 8.17 8.51
CA ALA A 57 -0.41 8.37 9.06
C ALA A 57 -1.50 7.78 8.15
N LYS A 58 -1.40 7.99 6.83
CA LYS A 58 -2.31 7.36 5.86
C LYS A 58 -2.23 5.84 5.88
N GLU A 59 -1.03 5.29 6.01
CA GLU A 59 -0.81 3.87 6.19
C GLU A 59 -1.44 3.32 7.48
N VAL A 60 -1.33 4.03 8.60
CA VAL A 60 -1.96 3.64 9.87
C VAL A 60 -3.48 3.73 9.78
N SER A 61 -4.03 4.73 9.08
CA SER A 61 -5.48 4.89 8.91
C SER A 61 -6.18 3.66 8.29
N THR A 62 -5.43 2.81 7.57
CA THR A 62 -5.96 1.55 7.04
C THR A 62 -6.38 0.54 8.10
N PHE A 63 -5.87 0.62 9.33
CA PHE A 63 -6.35 -0.20 10.44
C PHE A 63 -7.74 0.24 10.88
N VAL A 64 -7.95 1.55 11.04
CA VAL A 64 -9.27 2.11 11.38
C VAL A 64 -10.28 1.80 10.28
N MET A 65 -9.90 1.98 9.01
CA MET A 65 -10.77 1.62 7.88
C MET A 65 -11.18 0.14 7.92
N ALA A 66 -10.31 -0.77 8.37
CA ALA A 66 -10.62 -2.19 8.47
C ALA A 66 -11.69 -2.48 9.53
N GLU A 67 -11.63 -1.80 10.69
CA GLU A 67 -12.65 -1.93 11.74
C GLU A 67 -13.97 -1.30 11.31
N GLU A 68 -13.95 -0.10 10.71
CA GLU A 68 -15.14 0.56 10.17
C GLU A 68 -15.85 -0.24 9.07
N LEU A 69 -15.11 -1.08 8.32
CA LEU A 69 -15.71 -1.90 7.27
C LEU A 69 -16.74 -2.88 7.82
N LEU A 70 -16.53 -3.42 9.03
CA LEU A 70 -17.49 -4.32 9.67
C LEU A 70 -18.74 -3.54 10.09
N GLU A 71 -18.55 -2.39 10.73
CA GLU A 71 -19.65 -1.52 11.15
C GLU A 71 -20.53 -1.11 9.96
N ILE A 72 -19.93 -0.69 8.84
CA ILE A 72 -20.69 -0.29 7.64
C ILE A 72 -21.40 -1.48 6.98
N ALA A 73 -20.82 -2.68 7.04
CA ALA A 73 -21.43 -3.86 6.43
C ALA A 73 -22.61 -4.39 7.24
N ASP A 74 -22.54 -4.28 8.58
CA ASP A 74 -23.56 -4.78 9.50
C ASP A 74 -24.66 -3.73 9.80
N ASP A 75 -24.42 -2.44 9.53
CA ASP A 75 -25.39 -1.36 9.74
C ASP A 75 -26.51 -1.38 8.68
N SER A 76 -27.69 -1.82 9.08
CA SER A 76 -28.92 -1.80 8.28
C SER A 76 -29.79 -0.54 8.50
N SER A 77 -29.28 0.47 9.21
CA SER A 77 -30.03 1.69 9.48
C SER A 77 -30.35 2.42 8.18
N ASN A 78 -31.60 2.87 8.03
CA ASN A 78 -32.12 3.56 6.84
C ASN A 78 -32.23 2.72 5.57
N ASP A 79 -32.11 1.39 5.65
CA ASP A 79 -32.37 0.48 4.53
C ASP A 79 -33.83 0.46 4.10
N TYR A 80 -34.72 0.90 5.00
CA TYR A 80 -36.13 1.08 4.73
C TYR A 80 -36.53 2.53 5.01
N MET A 81 -37.50 3.01 4.25
CA MET A 81 -38.07 4.35 4.40
C MET A 81 -39.59 4.32 4.27
N ASP A 82 -40.24 5.17 5.04
CA ASP A 82 -41.67 5.40 4.95
C ASP A 82 -42.02 6.06 3.61
N ARG A 83 -42.93 5.44 2.86
CA ARG A 83 -43.46 5.99 1.61
C ARG A 83 -44.97 6.12 1.70
N GLN A 84 -45.47 7.34 1.43
CA GLN A 84 -46.91 7.53 1.29
C GLN A 84 -47.41 6.92 -0.02
N THR A 85 -48.43 6.08 0.10
CA THR A 85 -49.17 5.48 -1.01
C THR A 85 -50.29 6.42 -1.47
N ARG A 86 -50.90 6.13 -2.63
CA ARG A 86 -51.92 7.00 -3.25
C ARG A 86 -53.19 7.16 -2.40
N ASP A 87 -53.47 6.20 -1.54
CA ASP A 87 -54.59 6.19 -0.59
C ASP A 87 -54.27 6.89 0.74
N GLY A 88 -53.06 7.45 0.89
CA GLY A 88 -52.62 8.17 2.09
C GLY A 88 -52.10 7.28 3.22
N SER A 89 -52.01 5.96 3.01
CA SER A 89 -51.33 5.07 3.96
C SER A 89 -49.80 5.22 3.88
N VAL A 90 -49.10 4.81 4.92
CA VAL A 90 -47.64 4.77 4.95
C VAL A 90 -47.20 3.31 4.85
N GLU A 91 -46.41 3.00 3.84
CA GLU A 91 -45.81 1.69 3.64
C GLU A 91 -44.30 1.79 3.79
N GLU A 92 -43.70 0.79 4.43
CA GLU A 92 -42.27 0.65 4.50
C GLU A 92 -41.73 0.20 3.13
N SER A 93 -40.91 1.02 2.50
CA SER A 93 -40.29 0.75 1.21
C SER A 93 -38.78 0.64 1.36
N LEU A 94 -38.17 -0.32 0.65
CA LEU A 94 -36.72 -0.42 0.55
C LEU A 94 -36.10 0.89 0.04
N ASN A 95 -34.99 1.30 0.66
CA ASN A 95 -34.14 2.41 0.26
C ASN A 95 -32.89 1.90 -0.48
N PRO A 96 -32.99 1.68 -1.80
CA PRO A 96 -31.86 1.14 -2.57
C PRO A 96 -30.66 2.09 -2.61
N GLU A 97 -30.85 3.39 -2.39
CA GLU A 97 -29.74 4.36 -2.37
C GLU A 97 -28.84 4.13 -1.14
N ASN A 98 -29.42 3.90 0.04
CA ASN A 98 -28.67 3.67 1.26
C ASN A 98 -27.79 2.42 1.15
N ILE A 99 -28.40 1.31 0.73
CA ILE A 99 -27.72 0.02 0.54
C ILE A 99 -26.57 0.15 -0.46
N GLN A 100 -26.81 0.80 -1.61
CA GLN A 100 -25.79 1.02 -2.62
C GLN A 100 -24.67 1.94 -2.12
N ARG A 101 -25.00 2.95 -1.30
CA ARG A 101 -24.01 3.84 -0.69
C ARG A 101 -23.15 3.10 0.33
N SER A 102 -23.71 2.24 1.17
CA SER A 102 -22.95 1.39 2.10
C SER A 102 -22.00 0.45 1.35
N ARG A 103 -22.47 -0.20 0.28
CA ARG A 103 -21.61 -0.98 -0.62
C ARG A 103 -20.48 -0.14 -1.22
N LEU A 104 -20.79 1.05 -1.75
CA LEU A 104 -19.78 1.95 -2.33
C LEU A 104 -18.75 2.40 -1.29
N ARG A 105 -19.17 2.67 -0.05
CA ARG A 105 -18.27 3.01 1.07
C ARG A 105 -17.30 1.86 1.37
N VAL A 106 -17.80 0.62 1.41
CA VAL A 106 -16.99 -0.58 1.60
C VAL A 106 -15.97 -0.75 0.48
N ASP A 107 -16.43 -0.67 -0.78
CA ASP A 107 -15.56 -0.87 -1.94
C ASP A 107 -14.48 0.22 -2.05
N THR A 108 -14.84 1.48 -1.78
CA THR A 108 -13.91 2.62 -1.77
C THR A 108 -12.82 2.43 -0.70
N ARG A 109 -13.19 2.00 0.50
CA ARG A 109 -12.23 1.74 1.60
C ARG A 109 -11.29 0.59 1.25
N LYS A 110 -11.80 -0.52 0.73
CA LYS A 110 -10.99 -1.66 0.26
C LYS A 110 -9.97 -1.21 -0.79
N TRP A 111 -10.40 -0.44 -1.79
CA TRP A 111 -9.51 0.10 -2.82
C TRP A 111 -8.42 1.01 -2.23
N LEU A 112 -8.78 1.92 -1.31
CA LEU A 112 -7.80 2.78 -0.64
C LEU A 112 -6.79 1.97 0.19
N MET A 113 -7.26 0.99 0.95
CA MET A 113 -6.41 0.12 1.77
C MET A 113 -5.42 -0.67 0.91
N GLU A 114 -5.83 -1.18 -0.24
CA GLU A 114 -4.95 -1.83 -1.21
C GLU A 114 -3.86 -0.89 -1.74
N LYS A 115 -4.19 0.39 -2.00
CA LYS A 115 -3.20 1.38 -2.46
C LYS A 115 -2.25 1.85 -1.36
N LEU A 116 -2.75 1.98 -0.13
CA LEU A 116 -1.98 2.47 1.01
C LEU A 116 -1.09 1.39 1.63
N LYS A 117 -1.56 0.14 1.71
CA LYS A 117 -0.78 -1.00 2.22
C LYS A 117 -0.91 -2.22 1.30
N PRO A 118 -0.32 -2.19 0.09
CA PRO A 118 -0.45 -3.27 -0.89
C PRO A 118 0.09 -4.61 -0.39
N LYS A 119 1.13 -4.60 0.45
CA LYS A 119 1.69 -5.84 1.03
C LYS A 119 0.69 -6.58 1.95
N LYS A 120 -0.19 -5.84 2.65
CA LYS A 120 -1.15 -6.40 3.61
C LYS A 120 -2.52 -6.66 2.98
N TYR A 121 -3.01 -5.73 2.17
CA TYR A 121 -4.37 -5.75 1.64
C TYR A 121 -4.46 -5.93 0.12
N GLY A 122 -3.32 -5.96 -0.58
CA GLY A 122 -3.30 -6.21 -2.02
C GLY A 122 -3.73 -7.63 -2.35
N GLN A 123 -4.39 -7.78 -3.50
CA GLN A 123 -4.78 -9.10 -3.99
C GLN A 123 -3.52 -9.90 -4.35
N LYS A 124 -3.35 -11.06 -3.73
CA LYS A 124 -2.34 -12.03 -4.13
C LYS A 124 -2.92 -12.87 -5.25
N LEU A 125 -2.37 -12.72 -6.45
CA LEU A 125 -2.62 -13.66 -7.54
C LEU A 125 -1.74 -14.88 -7.28
N ASP A 126 -2.38 -16.02 -7.03
CA ASP A 126 -1.68 -17.31 -7.03
C ASP A 126 -1.54 -17.74 -8.49
N ILE A 127 -0.35 -17.55 -9.05
CA ILE A 127 -0.04 -17.98 -10.41
C ILE A 127 0.48 -19.40 -10.30
N ASP A 128 -0.39 -20.38 -10.53
CA ASP A 128 0.00 -21.78 -10.67
C ASP A 128 0.72 -21.94 -12.01
N GLN A 129 2.01 -21.60 -12.03
CA GLN A 129 2.86 -21.77 -13.19
C GLN A 129 3.21 -23.25 -13.27
N LYS A 130 2.37 -24.03 -13.96
CA LYS A 130 2.76 -25.34 -14.48
C LYS A 130 3.89 -25.13 -15.48
N THR A 131 5.12 -25.11 -15.00
CA THR A 131 6.29 -25.37 -15.83
C THR A 131 6.21 -26.83 -16.25
N GLU A 132 5.52 -27.08 -17.35
CA GLU A 132 5.86 -28.24 -18.18
C GLU A 132 7.28 -28.00 -18.65
N HIS A 133 8.24 -28.50 -17.88
CA HIS A 133 9.61 -28.63 -18.36
C HIS A 133 9.59 -29.74 -19.42
N SER A 134 9.05 -29.44 -20.61
CA SER A 134 9.16 -30.32 -21.77
C SER A 134 10.61 -30.27 -22.22
N GLY A 135 11.41 -31.20 -21.72
CA GLY A 135 12.84 -31.28 -22.01
C GLY A 135 13.67 -30.70 -20.89
N GLY A 136 13.92 -31.52 -19.87
CA GLY A 136 15.19 -31.42 -19.18
C GLY A 136 16.28 -31.67 -20.22
N ILE A 137 16.91 -30.61 -20.72
CA ILE A 137 18.26 -30.74 -21.25
C ILE A 137 19.14 -30.91 -20.02
N SER A 138 19.15 -32.15 -19.50
CA SER A 138 20.22 -32.58 -18.62
C SER A 138 21.45 -32.64 -19.51
N MET A 139 22.29 -31.62 -19.40
CA MET A 139 23.59 -31.64 -20.03
C MET A 139 24.47 -32.56 -19.21
N THR A 140 24.99 -33.59 -19.86
CA THR A 140 25.95 -34.49 -19.21
C THR A 140 27.23 -33.72 -18.90
N ILE A 141 27.96 -34.16 -17.88
CA ILE A 141 29.25 -33.55 -17.48
C ILE A 141 30.20 -33.48 -18.69
N ASP A 142 30.17 -34.47 -19.57
CA ASP A 142 31.00 -34.50 -20.78
C ASP A 142 30.62 -33.41 -21.78
N GLN A 143 29.33 -33.13 -21.95
CA GLN A 143 28.87 -32.03 -22.80
C GLN A 143 29.27 -30.67 -22.21
N ALA A 144 29.26 -30.52 -20.88
CA ALA A 144 29.76 -29.33 -20.19
C ALA A 144 31.25 -29.13 -20.41
N ASN A 145 32.04 -30.20 -20.26
CA ASN A 145 33.48 -30.15 -20.44
C ASN A 145 33.88 -29.85 -21.89
N ALA A 146 33.12 -30.35 -22.88
CA ALA A 146 33.37 -30.05 -24.29
C ALA A 146 33.18 -28.55 -24.61
N ILE A 147 32.14 -27.92 -24.08
CA ILE A 147 31.89 -26.48 -24.27
C ILE A 147 32.96 -25.64 -23.56
N LEU A 148 33.37 -26.04 -22.36
CA LEU A 148 34.44 -25.35 -21.63
C LEU A 148 35.76 -25.41 -22.41
N GLN A 149 36.12 -26.57 -22.96
CA GLN A 149 37.31 -26.72 -23.80
C GLN A 149 37.24 -25.91 -25.10
N GLU A 150 36.09 -25.82 -25.75
CA GLU A 150 35.89 -24.98 -26.95
C GLU A 150 36.14 -23.50 -26.66
N HIS A 151 35.80 -23.05 -25.45
CA HIS A 151 36.06 -21.69 -24.99
C HIS A 151 37.40 -21.53 -24.25
N GLY A 152 38.28 -22.55 -24.30
CA GLY A 152 39.63 -22.49 -23.73
C GLY A 152 39.69 -22.52 -22.21
N ILE A 153 38.62 -22.94 -21.55
CA ILE A 153 38.54 -23.10 -20.09
C ILE A 153 38.83 -24.57 -19.78
N ASP A 154 39.93 -24.85 -19.07
CA ASP A 154 40.24 -26.21 -18.64
C ASP A 154 39.31 -26.63 -17.48
N PRO A 155 38.44 -27.63 -17.67
CA PRO A 155 37.54 -28.11 -16.63
C PRO A 155 38.26 -28.82 -15.47
N SER A 156 39.54 -29.17 -15.65
CA SER A 156 40.33 -29.96 -14.68
C SER A 156 40.97 -29.11 -13.59
N GLY A 157 40.95 -27.77 -13.74
CA GLY A 157 41.31 -26.80 -12.71
C GLY A 157 42.51 -27.17 -11.84
N ASP A 158 43.68 -27.44 -12.42
CA ASP A 158 44.92 -27.37 -11.63
C ASP A 158 45.38 -25.91 -11.62
N ASN A 159 45.06 -25.21 -10.52
CA ASN A 159 45.52 -23.85 -10.29
C ASN A 159 47.00 -23.88 -9.89
N THR A 160 47.88 -24.13 -10.86
CA THR A 160 49.33 -24.02 -10.70
C THR A 160 49.86 -23.01 -11.72
N THR A 161 49.67 -21.72 -11.47
CA THR A 161 50.72 -20.70 -11.67
C THR A 161 50.23 -19.32 -11.24
N GLY A 162 50.94 -18.72 -10.28
CA GLY A 162 50.71 -17.35 -9.85
C GLY A 162 51.61 -16.99 -8.68
N SER A 163 52.90 -16.85 -8.97
CA SER A 163 54.00 -16.51 -8.05
C SER A 163 53.64 -15.54 -6.93
N SER A 164 54.01 -15.91 -5.70
CA SER A 164 54.14 -15.01 -4.55
C SER A 164 55.36 -14.10 -4.72
N PRO A 165 55.30 -12.79 -4.41
CA PRO A 165 56.48 -11.96 -4.23
C PRO A 165 56.96 -11.96 -2.77
N ALA A 166 58.28 -11.81 -2.61
CA ALA A 166 59.06 -11.26 -1.48
C ALA A 166 58.87 -11.84 -0.05
N ASP A 167 59.96 -12.31 0.58
CA ASP A 167 60.79 -11.49 1.48
C ASP A 167 61.99 -12.27 2.04
N GLY A 168 63.10 -11.58 2.30
CA GLY A 168 64.42 -12.16 2.52
C GLY A 168 64.85 -12.42 3.98
N GLN A 169 66.05 -12.97 4.15
CA GLN A 169 67.09 -12.58 5.13
C GLN A 169 68.29 -13.55 5.14
N GLY A 170 69.50 -12.96 5.22
CA GLY A 170 70.58 -13.47 6.06
C GLY A 170 71.76 -14.19 5.38
N ALA A 171 72.81 -13.43 5.05
CA ALA A 171 74.17 -13.56 5.60
C ALA A 171 75.07 -12.44 5.03
#